data_AF-A0A2D6NG89-F1
#
_entry.id   AF-A0A2D6NG89-F1
#
_cell.length_a   1.000
_cell.length_b   1.000
_cell.length_c   1.000
_cell.angle_alpha   90.00
_cell.angle_beta   90.00
_cell.angle_gamma   90.00
#
_symmetry.space_group_name_H-M   'P 1'
#
loop_
_entity.id
_entity.type
_entity.pdbx_description
1 polymer ?
#
loop_
_entity_poly.entity_id
_entity_poly.type
_entity_poly.pdbx_seq_one_letter_code
_entity_poly.pdbx_strand_id
1 'polypeptide(L)'
;MIEITGNLFEQTDACAIAITTNGFIKRNGEAVMGRGCAAQAKSKWPTISRELATNLNVVGNIPSVLFLPSTLPYSVLSFPVKHEHVICNDDKTNVVTHMRSKFEPGQRVPGWASVADSDLIIQSAKHLVRLADTYSYQKIVVPRPGCGAGELNWEQIKPRIDRILDNRFYSITYK
;
A
#
# COMPACT_ATOMS: atom_id res chain seq x y z
N MET A 1 7.37 -15.63 -0.12
CA MET A 1 6.59 -15.03 0.98
C MET A 1 5.73 -16.07 1.69
N ILE A 2 5.47 -15.92 2.99
CA ILE A 2 4.66 -16.84 3.81
C ILE A 2 3.25 -16.27 3.99
N GLU A 3 2.19 -17.04 3.77
CA GLU A 3 0.81 -16.58 4.00
C GLU A 3 0.35 -16.90 5.43
N ILE A 4 -0.28 -15.92 6.07
CA ILE A 4 -0.81 -16.00 7.43
C ILE A 4 -2.21 -15.38 7.52
N THR A 5 -2.97 -15.74 8.55
CA THR A 5 -4.27 -15.13 8.86
C THR A 5 -4.21 -14.33 10.15
N GLY A 6 -4.80 -13.13 10.18
CA GLY A 6 -4.88 -12.32 11.40
C GLY A 6 -5.09 -10.83 11.11
N ASN A 7 -4.88 -10.01 12.15
CA ASN A 7 -4.95 -8.56 12.04
C ASN A 7 -3.55 -7.95 11.81
N LEU A 8 -3.41 -7.17 10.73
CA LEU A 8 -2.14 -6.51 10.36
C LEU A 8 -1.55 -5.66 11.50
N PHE A 9 -2.39 -5.04 12.33
CA PHE A 9 -1.93 -4.10 13.38
C PHE A 9 -1.58 -4.78 14.71
N GLU A 10 -1.81 -6.09 14.84
CA GLU A 10 -1.57 -6.88 16.06
C GLU A 10 -0.26 -7.70 16.00
N GLN A 11 0.58 -7.44 14.99
CA GLN A 11 1.80 -8.20 14.72
C GLN A 11 2.98 -7.71 15.58
N THR A 12 2.87 -7.84 16.90
CA THR A 12 3.86 -7.31 17.87
C THR A 12 5.23 -7.99 17.81
N ASP A 13 5.32 -9.16 17.16
CA ASP A 13 6.57 -9.89 16.95
C ASP A 13 7.24 -9.56 15.61
N ALA A 14 6.65 -8.69 14.79
CA ALA A 14 7.23 -8.24 13.53
C ALA A 14 8.19 -7.06 13.76
N CYS A 15 9.23 -6.97 12.94
CA CYS A 15 10.07 -5.76 12.90
C CYS A 15 9.32 -4.60 12.26
N ALA A 16 8.46 -4.91 11.28
CA ALA A 16 7.72 -3.91 10.53
C ALA A 16 6.37 -4.45 10.03
N ILE A 17 5.40 -3.55 9.86
CA ILE A 17 4.21 -3.79 9.05
C ILE A 17 4.21 -2.82 7.86
N ALA A 18 3.72 -3.25 6.70
CA ALA A 18 3.51 -2.35 5.57
C ALA A 18 2.03 -2.14 5.29
N ILE A 19 1.61 -0.90 5.07
CA ILE A 19 0.25 -0.55 4.68
C ILE A 19 0.20 -0.17 3.20
N THR A 20 -0.81 -0.66 2.47
CA THR A 20 -0.95 -0.32 1.06
C THR A 20 -1.45 1.10 0.88
N THR A 21 -0.81 1.88 0.02
CA THR A 21 -1.08 3.32 -0.17
C THR A 21 -1.31 3.69 -1.64
N ASN A 22 -1.93 4.85 -1.86
CA ASN A 22 -1.96 5.53 -3.15
C ASN A 22 -1.04 6.76 -3.10
N GLY A 23 -0.71 7.33 -4.26
CA GLY A 23 0.16 8.49 -4.36
C GLY A 23 -0.54 9.86 -4.28
N PHE A 24 -1.85 9.94 -4.03
CA PHE A 24 -2.60 11.19 -4.13
C PHE A 24 -2.48 12.05 -2.85
N ILE A 25 -2.06 13.30 -3.02
CA ILE A 25 -1.99 14.31 -1.95
C ILE A 25 -3.12 15.33 -2.14
N LYS A 26 -3.88 15.58 -1.08
CA LYS A 26 -4.95 16.60 -1.05
C LYS A 26 -4.36 18.00 -0.99
N ARG A 27 -5.17 19.01 -1.32
CA ARG A 27 -4.83 20.44 -1.17
C ARG A 27 -4.40 20.82 0.26
N ASN A 28 -4.88 20.11 1.28
CA ASN A 28 -4.50 20.35 2.67
C ASN A 28 -3.17 19.68 3.09
N GLY A 29 -2.38 19.17 2.13
CA GLY A 29 -1.08 18.55 2.37
C GLY A 29 -1.10 17.14 2.94
N GLU A 30 -2.27 16.48 2.97
CA GLU A 30 -2.41 15.10 3.47
C GLU A 30 -2.64 14.10 2.35
N ALA A 31 -2.05 12.92 2.48
CA ALA A 31 -2.36 11.79 1.62
C ALA A 31 -3.78 11.23 1.86
N VAL A 32 -4.39 10.65 0.83
CA VAL A 32 -5.73 10.06 0.95
C VAL A 32 -5.63 8.64 1.52
N MET A 33 -6.27 8.41 2.67
CA MET A 33 -6.27 7.12 3.38
C MET A 33 -7.70 6.78 3.84
N GLY A 34 -8.62 6.62 2.88
CA GLY A 34 -10.07 6.52 3.15
C GLY A 34 -10.66 5.10 3.19
N ARG A 35 -9.89 4.06 2.86
CA ARG A 35 -10.37 2.66 2.83
C ARG A 35 -9.30 1.67 3.29
N GLY A 36 -9.74 0.46 3.67
CA GLY A 36 -8.87 -0.67 3.98
C GLY A 36 -7.89 -0.41 5.12
N CYS A 37 -6.71 -1.06 5.07
CA CYS A 37 -5.67 -0.89 6.08
C CYS A 37 -5.17 0.56 6.20
N ALA A 38 -5.21 1.35 5.12
CA ALA A 38 -4.83 2.76 5.17
C ALA A 38 -5.79 3.58 6.05
N ALA A 39 -7.11 3.36 5.95
CA ALA A 39 -8.08 4.00 6.83
C ALA A 39 -7.92 3.57 8.29
N GLN A 40 -7.68 2.27 8.53
CA GLN A 40 -7.41 1.76 9.87
C GLN A 40 -6.14 2.39 10.47
N ALA A 41 -5.07 2.51 9.68
CA ALA A 41 -3.84 3.18 10.09
C ALA A 41 -4.07 4.66 10.42
N LYS A 42 -4.84 5.39 9.60
CA LYS A 42 -5.20 6.79 9.89
C LYS A 42 -6.06 6.93 11.16
N SER A 43 -6.97 6.01 11.40
CA SER A 43 -7.77 6.01 12.64
C SER A 43 -6.90 5.75 13.87
N LYS A 44 -5.89 4.88 13.76
CA LYS A 44 -4.97 4.53 14.85
C LYS A 44 -3.92 5.63 15.09
N TRP A 45 -3.44 6.25 14.02
CA TRP A 45 -2.40 7.26 14.03
C TRP A 45 -2.80 8.44 13.13
N PRO A 46 -3.54 9.45 13.66
CA PRO A 46 -4.10 10.53 12.86
C PRO A 46 -3.10 11.32 12.00
N THR A 47 -1.83 11.41 12.43
CA THR A 47 -0.76 12.13 11.72
C THR A 47 -0.18 11.35 10.54
N ILE A 48 -0.43 10.05 10.42
CA ILE A 48 0.20 9.20 9.39
C ILE A 48 -0.07 9.65 7.96
N SER A 49 -1.22 10.30 7.71
CA SER A 49 -1.51 10.84 6.38
C SER A 49 -0.63 12.02 6.00
N ARG A 50 -0.10 12.77 6.99
CA ARG A 50 0.89 13.83 6.74
C ARG A 50 2.27 13.24 6.54
N GLU A 51 2.67 12.25 7.35
CA GLU A 51 3.95 11.54 7.14
C GLU A 51 4.04 10.90 5.75
N LEU A 52 2.96 10.25 5.31
CA LEU A 52 2.89 9.70 3.97
C LEU A 52 3.02 10.80 2.90
N ALA A 53 2.34 11.94 3.06
CA ALA A 53 2.45 13.05 2.12
C ALA A 53 3.86 13.67 2.09
N THR A 54 4.51 13.82 3.24
CA THR A 54 5.90 14.26 3.34
C THR A 54 6.80 13.32 2.54
N ASN A 55 6.70 12.01 2.77
CA ASN A 55 7.49 11.02 2.05
C ASN A 55 7.19 11.01 0.53
N LEU A 56 5.92 11.11 0.13
CA LEU A 56 5.55 11.22 -1.28
C LEU A 56 6.21 12.43 -1.97
N ASN A 57 6.35 13.56 -1.28
CA ASN A 57 7.01 14.75 -1.82
C ASN A 57 8.54 14.65 -1.82
N VAL A 58 9.14 14.00 -0.81
CA VAL A 58 10.60 13.96 -0.64
C VAL A 58 11.24 12.83 -1.44
N VAL A 59 10.68 11.61 -1.36
CA VAL A 59 11.26 10.42 -1.99
C VAL A 59 10.41 9.85 -3.14
N GLY A 60 9.20 10.36 -3.34
CA GLY A 60 8.28 9.89 -4.38
C GLY A 60 7.39 8.72 -3.94
N ASN A 61 6.66 8.14 -4.90
CA ASN A 61 5.72 7.04 -4.68
C ASN A 61 6.43 5.68 -4.59
N ILE A 62 7.35 5.54 -3.63
CA ILE A 62 8.10 4.32 -3.33
C ILE A 62 7.91 3.93 -1.85
N PRO A 63 8.09 2.64 -1.49
CA PRO A 63 8.07 2.22 -0.09
C PRO A 63 9.04 3.03 0.78
N SER A 64 8.54 3.48 1.93
CA SER A 64 9.27 4.32 2.86
C SER A 64 8.83 4.05 4.31
N VAL A 65 9.68 4.40 5.28
CA VAL A 65 9.32 4.35 6.70
C VAL A 65 8.42 5.54 7.02
N LEU A 66 7.23 5.27 7.56
CA LEU A 66 6.31 6.29 8.08
C LEU A 66 6.54 6.53 9.56
N PHE A 67 6.71 5.45 10.33
CA PHE A 67 7.05 5.51 11.75
C PHE A 67 8.11 4.46 12.09
N LEU A 68 9.07 4.85 12.92
CA LEU A 68 10.03 3.95 13.55
C LEU A 68 9.46 3.37 14.86
N PRO A 69 10.01 2.24 15.35
CA PRO A 69 9.62 1.65 16.62
C PRO A 69 10.16 2.51 17.77
N SER A 70 9.43 3.55 18.14
CA SER A 70 9.70 4.36 19.34
C SER A 70 8.66 4.07 20.42
N THR A 71 7.38 4.29 20.08
CA THR A 71 6.22 3.96 20.93
C THR A 71 5.41 2.79 20.36
N LEU A 72 5.84 2.25 19.22
CA LEU A 72 5.22 1.11 18.54
C LEU A 72 6.16 -0.10 18.60
N PRO A 73 5.63 -1.33 18.68
CA PRO A 73 6.44 -2.54 18.71
C PRO A 73 7.11 -2.85 17.36
N TYR A 74 6.74 -2.14 16.30
CA TYR A 74 7.22 -2.33 14.93
C TYR A 74 7.34 -1.00 14.19
N SER A 75 8.11 -0.97 13.10
CA SER A 75 8.03 0.09 12.10
C SER A 75 6.72 0.04 11.33
N VAL A 76 6.22 1.20 10.89
CA VAL A 76 5.12 1.30 9.94
C VAL A 76 5.68 1.77 8.61
N LEU A 77 5.50 0.97 7.56
CA LEU A 77 6.01 1.22 6.22
C LEU A 77 4.86 1.54 5.26
N SER A 78 5.12 2.41 4.28
CA SER A 78 4.25 2.56 3.12
C SER A 78 4.52 1.46 2.10
N PHE A 79 3.48 1.01 1.40
CA PHE A 79 3.57 0.10 0.26
C PHE A 79 2.69 0.63 -0.87
N PRO A 80 3.25 1.43 -1.80
CA PRO A 80 2.49 1.98 -2.90
C PRO A 80 1.88 0.90 -3.81
N VAL A 81 0.57 0.99 -4.03
CA VAL A 81 -0.17 0.11 -4.95
C VAL A 81 -1.00 0.88 -5.97
N LYS A 82 -1.10 2.20 -5.84
CA LYS A 82 -1.79 3.09 -6.78
C LYS A 82 -0.95 4.34 -7.03
N HIS A 83 -1.03 4.87 -8.25
CA HIS A 83 -0.39 6.12 -8.63
C HIS A 83 -1.03 7.32 -7.93
N GLU A 84 -0.52 8.53 -8.19
CA GLU A 84 -1.22 9.76 -7.82
C GLU A 84 -2.51 9.90 -8.63
N HIS A 85 -2.48 9.56 -9.92
CA HIS A 85 -3.62 9.59 -10.81
C HIS A 85 -3.41 8.64 -12.00
N VAL A 86 -4.49 8.33 -12.71
CA VAL A 86 -4.49 7.63 -14.00
C VAL A 86 -5.46 8.32 -14.96
N ILE A 87 -5.37 8.01 -16.26
CA ILE A 87 -6.38 8.40 -17.25
C ILE A 87 -7.39 7.27 -17.38
N CYS A 88 -8.68 7.58 -17.28
CA CYS A 88 -9.75 6.59 -17.41
C CYS A 88 -9.70 5.91 -18.79
N ASN A 89 -9.61 4.59 -18.81
CA ASN A 89 -9.63 3.80 -20.06
C ASN A 89 -11.03 3.81 -20.69
N ASP A 90 -11.13 3.49 -21.98
CA ASP A 90 -12.40 3.39 -22.70
C ASP A 90 -13.40 2.43 -22.05
N ASP A 91 -12.90 1.30 -21.53
CA ASP A 91 -13.69 0.30 -20.82
C ASP A 91 -13.90 0.61 -19.31
N LYS A 92 -13.31 1.71 -18.81
CA LYS A 92 -13.32 2.16 -17.42
C LYS A 92 -12.79 1.12 -16.40
N THR A 93 -12.08 0.09 -16.86
CA THR A 93 -11.64 -1.03 -15.99
C THR A 93 -10.59 -0.62 -14.99
N ASN A 94 -9.82 0.44 -15.27
CA ASN A 94 -8.83 1.00 -14.37
C ASN A 94 -9.41 1.94 -13.28
N VAL A 95 -10.73 2.08 -13.21
CA VAL A 95 -11.46 2.77 -12.14
C VAL A 95 -12.14 1.73 -11.24
N VAL A 96 -12.03 1.91 -9.92
CA VAL A 96 -12.69 1.00 -8.97
C VAL A 96 -14.20 0.98 -9.20
N THR A 97 -14.80 -0.19 -9.09
CA THR A 97 -16.17 -0.50 -9.52
C THR A 97 -17.19 0.49 -8.97
N HIS A 98 -17.10 0.84 -7.68
CA HIS A 98 -18.02 1.78 -7.02
C HIS A 98 -17.83 3.26 -7.41
N MET A 99 -16.81 3.58 -8.23
CA MET A 99 -16.53 4.93 -8.73
C MET A 99 -16.64 5.03 -10.27
N ARG A 100 -16.78 3.90 -11.00
CA ARG A 100 -16.78 3.87 -12.47
C ARG A 100 -17.79 4.84 -13.10
N SER A 101 -18.99 4.95 -12.53
CA SER A 101 -20.04 5.86 -13.03
C SER A 101 -19.72 7.34 -12.87
N LYS A 102 -18.68 7.71 -12.13
CA LYS A 102 -18.29 9.10 -11.87
C LYS A 102 -17.23 9.61 -12.84
N PHE A 103 -16.74 8.78 -13.75
CA PHE A 103 -15.68 9.12 -14.69
C PHE A 103 -16.03 8.67 -16.10
N GLU A 104 -15.68 9.51 -17.08
CA GLU A 104 -15.75 9.20 -18.51
C GLU A 104 -14.36 8.86 -19.06
N PRO A 105 -14.26 8.11 -20.18
CA PRO A 105 -12.98 7.83 -20.82
C PRO A 105 -12.17 9.10 -21.08
N GLY A 106 -10.86 9.03 -20.91
CA GLY A 106 -9.95 10.17 -21.07
C GLY A 106 -9.91 11.13 -19.87
N GLN A 107 -10.82 11.01 -18.89
CA GLN A 107 -10.77 11.86 -17.70
C GLN A 107 -9.66 11.45 -16.73
N ARG A 108 -9.11 12.44 -16.00
CA ARG A 108 -8.17 12.20 -14.91
C ARG A 108 -8.89 11.59 -13.71
N VAL A 109 -8.50 10.37 -13.34
CA VAL A 109 -9.01 9.65 -12.18
C VAL A 109 -7.96 9.75 -11.07
N PRO A 110 -8.29 10.28 -9.89
CA PRO A 110 -7.34 10.32 -8.79
C PRO A 110 -7.02 8.90 -8.31
N GLY A 111 -5.79 8.66 -7.87
CA GLY A 111 -5.30 7.33 -7.55
C GLY A 111 -6.08 6.60 -6.47
N TRP A 112 -6.71 7.30 -5.52
CA TRP A 112 -7.60 6.66 -4.55
C TRP A 112 -8.88 6.07 -5.18
N ALA A 113 -9.26 6.50 -6.39
CA ALA A 113 -10.38 6.00 -7.19
C ALA A 113 -9.94 5.07 -8.34
N SER A 114 -8.65 4.86 -8.57
CA SER A 114 -8.16 3.90 -9.57
C SER A 114 -8.13 2.49 -9.00
N VAL A 115 -8.22 1.48 -9.86
CA VAL A 115 -7.78 0.11 -9.53
C VAL A 115 -6.28 0.15 -9.18
N ALA A 116 -5.83 -0.79 -8.34
CA ALA A 116 -4.41 -0.92 -8.03
C ALA A 116 -3.60 -1.31 -9.27
N ASP A 117 -2.36 -0.84 -9.35
CA ASP A 117 -1.46 -1.09 -10.46
C ASP A 117 -0.51 -2.24 -10.10
N SER A 118 -0.58 -3.29 -10.91
CA SER A 118 0.18 -4.52 -10.69
C SER A 118 1.69 -4.37 -10.93
N ASP A 119 2.12 -3.48 -11.82
CA ASP A 119 3.53 -3.21 -12.09
C ASP A 119 4.11 -2.30 -11.02
N LEU A 120 3.33 -1.34 -10.52
CA LEU A 120 3.68 -0.57 -9.33
C LEU A 120 3.85 -1.49 -8.11
N ILE A 121 2.97 -2.47 -7.91
CA ILE A 121 3.11 -3.46 -6.82
C ILE A 121 4.43 -4.23 -6.92
N ILE A 122 4.84 -4.64 -8.13
CA ILE A 122 6.11 -5.34 -8.34
C ILE A 122 7.30 -4.43 -8.04
N GLN A 123 7.26 -3.19 -8.50
CA GLN A 123 8.30 -2.20 -8.21
C GLN A 123 8.39 -1.93 -6.70
N SER A 124 7.25 -1.73 -6.03
CA SER A 124 7.16 -1.57 -4.59
C SER A 124 7.69 -2.80 -3.85
N ALA A 125 7.43 -4.02 -4.30
CA ALA A 125 8.01 -5.22 -3.70
C ALA A 125 9.55 -5.20 -3.74
N LYS A 126 10.14 -4.85 -4.88
CA LYS A 126 11.61 -4.75 -5.02
C LYS A 126 12.20 -3.67 -4.12
N HIS A 127 11.53 -2.53 -3.99
CA HIS A 127 11.96 -1.43 -3.14
C HIS A 127 11.83 -1.81 -1.66
N LEU A 128 10.77 -2.52 -1.29
CA LEU A 128 10.55 -2.99 0.07
C LEU A 128 11.65 -3.94 0.53
N VAL A 129 12.13 -4.84 -0.34
CA VAL A 129 13.29 -5.70 -0.03
C VAL A 129 14.52 -4.86 0.31
N ARG A 130 14.85 -3.86 -0.52
CA ARG A 130 16.00 -2.97 -0.24
C ARG A 130 15.83 -2.18 1.06
N LEU A 131 14.61 -1.75 1.36
CA LEU A 131 14.30 -1.08 2.61
C LEU A 131 14.49 -2.04 3.80
N ALA A 132 14.02 -3.28 3.67
CA ALA A 132 14.20 -4.32 4.68
C ALA A 132 15.69 -4.63 4.92
N ASP A 133 16.51 -4.68 3.87
CA ASP A 133 17.96 -4.87 3.98
C ASP A 133 18.60 -3.69 4.72
N THR A 134 18.25 -2.46 4.33
CA THR A 134 18.77 -1.22 4.95
C THR A 134 18.54 -1.19 6.46
N TYR A 135 17.35 -1.58 6.91
CA TYR A 135 16.99 -1.60 8.33
C TYR A 135 17.20 -2.97 9.00
N SER A 136 17.78 -3.94 8.29
CA SER A 136 17.99 -5.31 8.77
C SER A 136 16.72 -6.00 9.31
N TYR A 137 15.55 -5.69 8.75
CA TYR A 137 14.29 -6.28 9.16
C TYR A 137 14.25 -7.78 8.84
N GLN A 138 13.86 -8.58 9.84
CA GLN A 138 13.80 -10.06 9.74
C GLN A 138 12.38 -10.60 9.58
N LYS A 139 11.37 -9.83 10.03
CA LYS A 139 9.95 -10.16 9.86
C LYS A 139 9.17 -8.91 9.46
N ILE A 140 8.64 -8.90 8.26
CA ILE A 140 7.77 -7.83 7.74
C ILE A 140 6.41 -8.41 7.38
N VAL A 141 5.34 -7.84 7.91
CA VAL A 141 3.97 -8.26 7.58
C VAL A 141 3.33 -7.26 6.63
N VAL A 142 2.80 -7.75 5.52
CA VAL A 142 2.12 -6.96 4.49
C VAL A 142 0.72 -7.54 4.27
N PRO A 143 -0.33 -6.73 4.04
CA PRO A 143 -1.60 -7.28 3.56
C PRO A 143 -1.41 -7.87 2.16
N ARG A 144 -2.44 -8.50 1.59
CA ARG A 144 -2.46 -8.88 0.16
C ARG A 144 -2.45 -7.63 -0.73
N PRO A 145 -1.31 -7.19 -1.33
CA PRO A 145 -1.22 -5.86 -1.92
C PRO A 145 -2.11 -5.71 -3.15
N GLY A 146 -2.78 -4.56 -3.25
CA GLY A 146 -3.70 -4.26 -4.36
C GLY A 146 -5.03 -5.00 -4.32
N CYS A 147 -5.25 -5.90 -3.35
CA CYS A 147 -6.50 -6.63 -3.20
C CYS A 147 -7.53 -5.83 -2.38
N GLY A 148 -8.78 -6.29 -2.33
CA GLY A 148 -9.86 -5.63 -1.61
C GLY A 148 -10.20 -4.27 -2.22
N ALA A 149 -9.89 -3.16 -1.54
CA ALA A 149 -10.14 -1.81 -2.05
C ALA A 149 -9.29 -1.43 -3.30
N GLY A 150 -8.29 -2.23 -3.63
CA GLY A 150 -7.54 -2.11 -4.88
C GLY A 150 -8.12 -2.91 -6.06
N GLU A 151 -9.11 -3.78 -5.82
CA GLU A 151 -9.82 -4.58 -6.82
C GLU A 151 -8.97 -5.52 -7.70
N LEU A 152 -7.72 -5.82 -7.31
CA LEU A 152 -6.94 -6.90 -7.94
C LEU A 152 -7.24 -8.26 -7.31
N ASN A 153 -7.05 -9.32 -8.10
CA ASN A 153 -7.17 -10.71 -7.65
C ASN A 153 -5.85 -11.21 -7.05
N TRP A 154 -5.91 -11.75 -5.83
CA TRP A 154 -4.73 -12.24 -5.13
C TRP A 154 -4.00 -13.36 -5.87
N GLU A 155 -4.73 -14.28 -6.48
CA GLU A 155 -4.17 -15.41 -7.23
C GLU A 155 -3.35 -14.95 -8.45
N GLN A 156 -3.64 -13.75 -8.96
CA GLN A 156 -2.89 -13.14 -10.07
C GLN A 156 -1.69 -12.32 -9.58
N ILE A 157 -1.78 -11.71 -8.39
CA ILE A 157 -0.72 -10.87 -7.83
C ILE A 157 0.34 -11.68 -7.11
N LYS A 158 -0.05 -12.67 -6.30
CA LYS A 158 0.86 -13.49 -5.50
C LYS A 158 2.03 -14.02 -6.34
N PRO A 159 1.82 -14.74 -7.47
CA PRO A 159 2.94 -15.32 -8.22
C PRO A 159 3.96 -14.29 -8.72
N ARG A 160 3.52 -13.03 -8.94
CA ARG A 160 4.36 -11.95 -9.46
C ARG A 160 5.28 -11.34 -8.39
N ILE A 161 4.87 -11.36 -7.12
CA ILE A 161 5.66 -10.80 -6.01
C ILE A 161 6.28 -11.87 -5.11
N ASP A 162 5.81 -13.13 -5.16
CA ASP A 162 6.31 -14.22 -4.31
C ASP A 162 7.79 -14.55 -4.58
N ARG A 163 8.25 -14.32 -5.81
CA ARG A 163 9.66 -14.45 -6.22
C ARG A 163 10.54 -13.27 -5.79
N ILE A 164 9.94 -12.18 -5.33
CA ILE A 164 10.62 -10.94 -4.94
C ILE A 164 10.66 -10.84 -3.42
N LEU A 165 9.50 -11.03 -2.78
CA LEU A 165 9.34 -10.99 -1.34
C LEU A 165 9.79 -12.34 -0.76
N ASP A 166 11.03 -12.37 -0.27
CA ASP A 166 11.70 -13.53 0.32
C ASP A 166 11.03 -14.06 1.60
N ASN A 167 11.72 -14.95 2.33
CA ASN A 167 11.20 -15.63 3.53
C ASN A 167 11.02 -14.72 4.75
N ARG A 168 11.47 -13.45 4.70
CA ARG A 168 11.24 -12.45 5.76
C ARG A 168 9.86 -11.80 5.66
N PHE A 169 9.18 -11.98 4.53
CA PHE A 169 7.89 -11.35 4.26
C PHE A 169 6.72 -12.30 4.53
N TYR A 170 5.68 -11.75 5.15
CA TYR A 170 4.45 -12.46 5.51
C TYR A 170 3.24 -11.73 4.90
N SER A 171 2.45 -12.40 4.08
CA SER A 171 1.18 -11.86 3.59
C SER A 171 0.05 -12.21 4.55
N ILE A 172 -0.64 -11.19 5.06
CA ILE A 172 -1.74 -11.34 6.01
C ILE A 172 -3.10 -11.06 5.39
N THR A 173 -4.09 -11.87 5.77
CA THR A 173 -5.51 -11.65 5.47
C THR A 173 -6.39 -12.05 6.65
N TYR A 174 -7.66 -11.66 6.65
CA TYR A 174 -8.62 -12.13 7.65
C TYR A 174 -9.09 -13.55 7.30
N LYS A 175 -9.54 -14.31 8.31
CA LYS A 175 -10.19 -15.61 8.09
C LYS A 175 -11.56 -15.44 7.43
#